data_AF-U2DYT2-F1
#
_entry.id   AF-U2DYT2-F1
#
_cell.length_a   1.000
_cell.length_b   1.000
_cell.length_c   1.000
_cell.angle_alpha   90.00
_cell.angle_beta   90.00
_cell.angle_gamma   90.00
#
_symmetry.space_group_name_H-M   'P 1'
#
loop_
_entity.id
_entity.type
_entity.pdbx_description
1 polymer ?
#
loop_
_entity_poly.entity_id
_entity_poly.type
_entity_poly.pdbx_seq_one_letter_code
_entity_poly.pdbx_strand_id
1 'polypeptide(L)'
;MKHSITLFTDKAQELLRQVSCIADQMEKSSSGLTETLRKWLSETEEFLKQYNCAEQATFAAIRASVAAIGDRGPTDKGDSLSDRRKRRKQLFAQYINEGAECLYRVYMRENIKVEEARKLITQVILVALQNGHLHSLPPDGPMTMPQLTTFYSALYADNELRKGIHQALALVSYPDILRLTDETLSRILYAEPRPHDG
;
A
#
# COMPACT_ATOMS: atom_id res chain seq x y z
N MET A 1 13.49 -12.02 -8.87
CA MET A 1 13.07 -11.99 -7.44
C MET A 1 11.62 -11.56 -7.40
N LYS A 2 10.77 -12.21 -6.59
CA LYS A 2 9.41 -11.68 -6.34
C LYS A 2 9.56 -10.36 -5.56
N HIS A 3 8.94 -9.29 -6.03
CA HIS A 3 8.91 -8.02 -5.29
C HIS A 3 8.10 -8.21 -3.99
N SER A 4 8.48 -7.49 -2.94
CA SER A 4 7.77 -7.51 -1.66
C SER A 4 6.39 -6.87 -1.82
N ILE A 5 5.34 -7.66 -1.58
CA ILE A 5 3.97 -7.18 -1.73
C ILE A 5 3.53 -6.33 -0.53
N THR A 6 4.15 -6.51 0.64
CA THR A 6 3.88 -5.65 1.81
C THR A 6 4.40 -4.23 1.59
N LEU A 7 5.61 -4.09 1.04
CA LEU A 7 6.14 -2.78 0.62
C LEU A 7 5.32 -2.16 -0.51
N PHE A 8 4.82 -2.97 -1.44
CA PHE A 8 3.90 -2.51 -2.46
C PHE A 8 2.64 -1.91 -1.84
N THR A 9 1.97 -2.64 -0.94
CA THR A 9 0.73 -2.17 -0.31
C THR A 9 0.93 -0.92 0.53
N ASP A 10 2.06 -0.83 1.26
CA ASP A 10 2.41 0.37 2.03
C ASP A 10 2.53 1.60 1.13
N LYS A 11 3.30 1.49 0.03
CA LYS A 11 3.53 2.61 -0.88
C LYS A 11 2.28 3.00 -1.65
N ALA A 12 1.50 2.02 -2.10
CA ALA A 12 0.22 2.28 -2.76
C ALA A 12 -0.78 2.99 -1.83
N GLN A 13 -0.84 2.59 -0.55
CA GLN A 13 -1.67 3.26 0.44
C GLN A 13 -1.20 4.70 0.71
N GLU A 14 0.11 4.93 0.79
CA GLU A 14 0.68 6.28 0.91
C GLU A 14 0.26 7.17 -0.26
N LEU A 15 0.40 6.69 -1.50
CA LEU A 15 0.01 7.42 -2.71
C LEU A 15 -1.51 7.68 -2.77
N LEU A 16 -2.34 6.73 -2.33
CA LEU A 16 -3.78 6.93 -2.21
C LEU A 16 -4.14 8.02 -1.18
N ARG A 17 -3.42 8.09 -0.05
CA ARG A 17 -3.65 9.15 0.95
C ARG A 17 -3.33 10.55 0.41
N GLN A 18 -2.41 10.68 -0.54
CA GLN A 18 -2.11 11.98 -1.15
C GLN A 18 -3.29 12.54 -1.96
N VAL A 19 -4.24 11.70 -2.40
CA VAL A 19 -5.41 12.12 -3.17
C VAL A 19 -6.27 13.13 -2.41
N SER A 20 -6.40 13.01 -1.08
CA SER A 20 -7.15 13.98 -0.27
C SER A 20 -6.50 15.37 -0.30
N CYS A 21 -5.18 15.44 -0.21
CA CYS A 21 -4.45 16.70 -0.33
C CYS A 21 -4.64 17.36 -1.71
N ILE A 22 -4.67 16.56 -2.78
CA ILE A 22 -4.94 17.05 -4.14
C ILE A 22 -6.38 17.57 -4.26
N ALA A 23 -7.35 16.87 -3.68
CA ALA A 23 -8.75 17.29 -3.64
C ALA A 23 -8.91 18.63 -2.88
N ASP A 24 -8.29 18.77 -1.71
CA ASP A 24 -8.30 20.01 -0.92
C ASP A 24 -7.73 21.20 -1.71
N GLN A 25 -6.63 20.97 -2.45
CA GLN A 25 -6.04 21.99 -3.32
C GLN A 25 -6.96 22.39 -4.47
N MET A 26 -7.70 21.43 -5.03
CA MET A 26 -8.68 21.68 -6.09
C MET A 26 -9.86 22.52 -5.61
N GLU A 27 -10.37 22.26 -4.40
CA GLU A 27 -11.42 23.06 -3.77
C GLU A 27 -10.96 24.49 -3.51
N LYS A 28 -9.77 24.64 -2.89
CA LYS A 28 -9.17 25.95 -2.56
C LYS A 28 -8.69 26.73 -3.77
N SER A 29 -8.76 26.15 -4.98
CA SER A 29 -8.29 26.77 -6.23
C SER A 29 -6.84 27.23 -6.15
N SER A 30 -5.98 26.46 -5.48
CA SER A 30 -4.59 26.86 -5.22
C SER A 30 -3.78 26.96 -6.52
N SER A 31 -2.90 27.96 -6.58
CA SER A 31 -1.83 28.01 -7.57
C SER A 31 -0.84 26.87 -7.27
N GLY A 32 -0.80 25.84 -8.11
CA GLY A 32 0.06 24.67 -7.92
C GLY A 32 -0.63 23.31 -8.02
N LEU A 33 -1.96 23.28 -8.18
CA LEU A 33 -2.73 22.04 -8.37
C LEU A 33 -2.21 21.21 -9.55
N THR A 34 -1.96 21.85 -10.71
CA THR A 34 -1.46 21.16 -11.91
C THR A 34 -0.14 20.44 -11.63
N GLU A 35 0.80 21.11 -10.94
CA GLU A 35 2.11 20.55 -10.63
C GLU A 35 2.00 19.42 -9.62
N THR A 36 1.20 19.60 -8.57
CA THR A 36 0.97 18.57 -7.55
C THR A 36 0.34 17.32 -8.18
N LEU A 37 -0.65 17.49 -9.05
CA LEU A 37 -1.29 16.39 -9.77
C LEU A 37 -0.30 15.69 -10.72
N ARG A 38 0.49 16.44 -11.49
CA ARG A 38 1.52 15.86 -12.39
C ARG A 38 2.56 15.07 -11.62
N LYS A 39 3.01 15.59 -10.48
CA LYS A 39 3.96 14.91 -9.59
C LYS A 39 3.38 13.60 -9.07
N TRP A 40 2.17 13.62 -8.52
CA TRP A 40 1.51 12.41 -8.03
C TRP A 40 1.31 11.36 -9.14
N LEU A 41 0.88 11.79 -10.33
CA LEU A 41 0.74 10.89 -11.48
C LEU A 41 2.08 10.26 -11.89
N SER A 42 3.15 11.06 -11.93
CA SER A 42 4.49 10.60 -12.30
C SER A 42 5.09 9.65 -11.25
N GLU A 43 4.93 9.96 -9.96
CA GLU A 43 5.38 9.09 -8.88
C GLU A 43 4.62 7.76 -8.88
N THR A 44 3.31 7.80 -9.13
CA THR A 44 2.48 6.59 -9.21
C THR A 44 2.81 5.75 -10.44
N GLU A 45 3.03 6.37 -11.60
CA GLU A 45 3.48 5.70 -12.83
C GLU A 45 4.80 4.95 -12.60
N GLU A 46 5.81 5.64 -12.06
CA GLU A 46 7.13 5.05 -11.82
C GLU A 46 7.07 3.94 -10.78
N PHE A 47 6.29 4.12 -9.71
CA PHE A 47 6.02 3.07 -8.73
C PHE A 47 5.40 1.83 -9.37
N LEU A 48 4.33 1.97 -10.15
CA LEU A 48 3.69 0.83 -10.81
C LEU A 48 4.61 0.16 -11.83
N LYS A 49 5.46 0.92 -12.50
CA LYS A 49 6.47 0.42 -13.44
C LYS A 49 7.55 -0.42 -12.74
N GLN A 50 8.04 0.01 -11.57
CA GLN A 50 9.00 -0.77 -10.77
C GLN A 50 8.47 -2.17 -10.39
N TYR A 51 7.15 -2.30 -10.25
CA TYR A 51 6.46 -3.55 -9.95
C TYR A 51 5.86 -4.23 -11.19
N ASN A 52 6.17 -3.77 -12.40
CA ASN A 52 5.67 -4.31 -13.67
C ASN A 52 4.14 -4.37 -13.78
N CYS A 53 3.43 -3.42 -13.17
CA CYS A 53 1.97 -3.34 -13.24
C CYS A 53 1.54 -2.66 -14.55
N ALA A 54 0.66 -3.30 -15.33
CA ALA A 54 0.20 -2.77 -16.62
C ALA A 54 -0.56 -1.43 -16.47
N GLU A 55 -1.15 -1.22 -15.30
CA GLU A 55 -1.86 0.00 -14.91
C GLU A 55 -0.99 1.27 -14.98
N GLN A 56 0.35 1.15 -15.03
CA GLN A 56 1.24 2.30 -15.31
C GLN A 56 0.88 3.03 -16.62
N ALA A 57 0.33 2.34 -17.62
CA ALA A 57 -0.11 2.94 -18.87
C ALA A 57 -1.26 3.93 -18.68
N THR A 58 -2.19 3.64 -17.74
CA THR A 58 -3.28 4.54 -17.39
C THR A 58 -2.75 5.85 -16.81
N PHE A 59 -1.77 5.77 -15.90
CA PHE A 59 -1.15 6.95 -15.31
C PHE A 59 -0.37 7.77 -16.33
N ALA A 60 0.34 7.12 -17.25
CA ALA A 60 1.01 7.80 -18.37
C ALA A 60 0.01 8.55 -19.26
N ALA A 61 -1.14 7.94 -19.59
CA ALA A 61 -2.19 8.56 -20.40
C ALA A 61 -2.84 9.76 -19.69
N ILE A 62 -3.15 9.63 -18.40
CA ILE A 62 -3.69 10.73 -17.60
C ILE A 62 -2.66 11.86 -17.51
N ARG A 63 -1.39 11.55 -17.26
CA ARG A 63 -0.31 12.54 -17.19
C ARG A 63 -0.14 13.31 -18.51
N ALA A 64 -0.21 12.62 -19.64
CA ALA A 64 -0.19 13.26 -20.96
C ALA A 64 -1.40 14.19 -21.15
N SER A 65 -2.58 13.77 -20.70
CA SER A 65 -3.81 14.58 -20.78
C SER A 65 -3.75 15.83 -19.90
N VAL A 66 -3.21 15.72 -18.67
CA VAL A 66 -2.98 16.87 -17.78
C VAL A 66 -1.98 17.84 -18.40
N ALA A 67 -0.90 17.34 -19.02
CA ALA A 67 0.08 18.17 -19.72
C ALA A 67 -0.53 18.90 -20.93
N ALA A 68 -1.40 18.22 -21.70
CA ALA A 68 -2.07 18.80 -22.86
C ALA A 68 -3.07 19.92 -22.50
N ILE A 69 -3.75 19.80 -21.35
CA ILE A 69 -4.65 20.83 -20.84
C ILE A 69 -3.88 22.11 -20.43
N GLY A 70 -2.71 21.93 -19.81
CA GLY A 70 -1.87 23.01 -19.31
C GLY A 70 -2.57 23.99 -18.36
N ASP A 71 -1.96 25.15 -18.12
CA ASP A 71 -2.49 26.15 -17.19
C ASP A 71 -3.62 27.01 -17.77
N ARG A 72 -3.82 26.97 -19.10
CA ARG A 72 -4.84 27.77 -19.79
C ARG A 72 -6.18 27.05 -19.97
N GLY A 73 -6.22 25.74 -19.73
CA GLY A 73 -7.41 24.93 -19.96
C GLY A 73 -7.61 24.59 -21.45
N PRO A 74 -8.53 23.66 -21.77
CA PRO A 74 -8.84 23.32 -23.15
C PRO A 74 -9.32 24.55 -23.94
N THR A 75 -8.86 24.69 -25.17
CA THR A 75 -9.14 25.85 -26.02
C THR A 75 -10.13 25.50 -27.12
N ASP A 76 -11.42 25.59 -26.83
CA ASP A 76 -12.44 25.61 -27.88
C ASP A 76 -12.70 27.07 -28.34
N LYS A 77 -13.01 27.22 -29.64
CA LYS A 77 -13.32 28.53 -30.23
C LYS A 77 -14.61 29.07 -29.61
N GLY A 78 -14.53 30.23 -28.97
CA GLY A 78 -15.68 30.91 -28.37
C GLY A 78 -15.80 30.80 -26.85
N ASP A 79 -15.00 29.94 -26.20
CA ASP A 79 -15.05 29.78 -24.74
C ASP A 79 -14.53 31.03 -24.00
N SER A 80 -15.29 31.50 -23.01
CA SER A 80 -14.82 32.50 -22.07
C SER A 80 -13.72 31.91 -21.16
N LEU A 81 -12.90 32.78 -20.53
CA LEU A 81 -11.89 32.34 -19.56
C LEU A 81 -12.52 31.58 -18.36
N SER A 82 -13.76 31.92 -18.00
CA SER A 82 -14.50 31.24 -16.92
C SER A 82 -14.84 29.81 -17.30
N ASP A 83 -15.34 29.60 -18.52
CA ASP A 83 -15.73 28.27 -19.03
C ASP A 83 -14.52 27.34 -19.13
N ARG A 84 -13.39 27.86 -19.60
CA ARG A 84 -12.11 27.10 -19.65
C ARG A 84 -11.65 26.67 -18.27
N ARG A 85 -11.74 27.55 -17.26
CA ARG A 85 -11.38 27.21 -15.87
C ARG A 85 -12.31 26.17 -15.27
N LYS A 86 -13.62 26.29 -15.49
CA LYS A 86 -14.62 25.33 -15.03
C LYS A 86 -14.39 23.95 -15.66
N ARG A 87 -14.19 23.91 -16.98
CA ARG A 87 -13.92 22.67 -17.71
C ARG A 87 -12.61 22.02 -17.30
N ARG A 88 -11.55 22.82 -17.07
CA ARG A 88 -10.29 22.31 -16.52
C ARG A 88 -10.50 21.63 -15.16
N LYS A 89 -11.23 22.28 -14.24
CA LYS A 89 -11.54 21.68 -12.93
C LYS A 89 -12.30 20.37 -13.06
N GLN A 90 -13.30 20.32 -13.95
CA GLN A 90 -14.06 19.09 -14.20
C GLN A 90 -13.17 17.96 -14.73
N LEU A 91 -12.31 18.24 -15.70
CA LEU A 91 -11.36 17.26 -16.24
C LEU A 91 -10.36 16.80 -15.18
N PHE A 92 -9.84 17.70 -14.36
CA PHE A 92 -8.93 17.33 -13.28
C PHE A 92 -9.61 16.46 -12.23
N ALA A 93 -10.85 16.78 -11.83
CA ALA A 93 -11.63 15.93 -10.93
C ALA A 93 -11.84 14.52 -11.51
N GLN A 94 -12.16 14.43 -12.81
CA GLN A 94 -12.29 13.15 -13.50
C GLN A 94 -10.99 12.35 -13.47
N TYR A 95 -9.86 12.97 -13.80
CA TYR A 95 -8.55 12.31 -13.81
C TYR A 95 -8.05 11.90 -12.42
N ILE A 96 -8.34 12.70 -11.40
CA ILE A 96 -8.05 12.34 -10.01
C ILE A 96 -8.86 11.09 -9.65
N ASN A 97 -10.15 11.07 -9.97
CA ASN A 97 -11.00 9.92 -9.68
C ASN A 97 -10.56 8.66 -10.43
N GLU A 98 -10.30 8.77 -11.73
CA GLU A 98 -9.85 7.65 -12.56
C GLU A 98 -8.50 7.09 -12.08
N GLY A 99 -7.54 7.96 -11.77
CA GLY A 99 -6.25 7.55 -11.22
C GLY A 99 -6.40 6.90 -9.84
N ALA A 100 -7.17 7.50 -8.94
CA ALA A 100 -7.39 6.98 -7.59
C ALA A 100 -8.07 5.62 -7.61
N GLU A 101 -9.12 5.45 -8.43
CA GLU A 101 -9.80 4.18 -8.60
C GLU A 101 -8.87 3.12 -9.20
N CYS A 102 -8.09 3.49 -10.22
CA CYS A 102 -7.13 2.59 -10.83
C CYS A 102 -6.09 2.10 -9.80
N LEU A 103 -5.48 3.00 -9.04
CA LEU A 103 -4.52 2.64 -7.99
C LEU A 103 -5.17 1.81 -6.89
N TYR A 104 -6.39 2.17 -6.46
CA TYR A 104 -7.12 1.46 -5.42
C TYR A 104 -7.41 0.00 -5.80
N ARG A 105 -7.82 -0.26 -7.05
CA ARG A 105 -8.04 -1.64 -7.53
C ARG A 105 -6.76 -2.48 -7.47
N VAL A 106 -5.62 -1.92 -7.87
CA VAL A 106 -4.32 -2.61 -7.80
C VAL A 106 -3.91 -2.84 -6.34
N TYR A 107 -4.04 -1.82 -5.50
CA TYR A 107 -3.80 -1.91 -4.06
C TYR A 107 -4.63 -3.05 -3.44
N MET A 108 -5.94 -3.06 -3.66
CA MET A 108 -6.84 -4.06 -3.08
C MET A 108 -6.51 -5.49 -3.53
N ARG A 109 -6.15 -5.67 -4.80
CA ARG A 109 -5.74 -6.97 -5.34
C ARG A 109 -4.57 -7.58 -4.57
N GLU A 110 -3.55 -6.78 -4.26
CA GLU A 110 -2.38 -7.25 -3.51
C GLU A 110 -2.64 -7.29 -2.00
N ASN A 111 -3.39 -6.31 -1.47
CA ASN A 111 -3.71 -6.21 -0.04
C ASN A 111 -4.53 -7.41 0.47
N ILE A 112 -5.42 -7.97 -0.36
CA ILE A 112 -6.15 -9.21 0.00
C ILE A 112 -5.17 -10.36 0.30
N LYS A 113 -4.12 -10.52 -0.51
CA LYS A 113 -3.10 -11.56 -0.30
C LYS A 113 -2.30 -11.32 0.98
N VAL A 114 -1.95 -10.06 1.25
CA VAL A 114 -1.26 -9.65 2.49
C VAL A 114 -2.11 -10.00 3.70
N GLU A 115 -3.40 -9.63 3.69
CA GLU A 115 -4.31 -9.88 4.81
C GLU A 115 -4.60 -11.38 5.03
N GLU A 116 -4.69 -12.16 3.95
CA GLU A 116 -4.82 -13.61 4.06
C GLU A 116 -3.56 -14.25 4.64
N ALA A 117 -2.38 -13.86 4.16
CA ALA A 117 -1.11 -14.32 4.73
C ALA A 117 -0.94 -13.90 6.19
N ARG A 118 -1.36 -12.69 6.56
CA ARG A 118 -1.35 -12.19 7.94
C ARG A 118 -2.21 -13.08 8.85
N LYS A 119 -3.40 -13.50 8.40
CA LYS A 119 -4.27 -14.42 9.16
C LYS A 119 -3.60 -15.77 9.38
N LEU A 120 -2.99 -16.35 8.34
CA LEU A 120 -2.25 -17.61 8.44
C LEU A 120 -1.06 -17.51 9.41
N ILE A 121 -0.27 -16.44 9.31
CA ILE A 121 0.87 -16.18 10.19
C ILE A 121 0.41 -16.00 11.64
N THR A 122 -0.70 -15.29 11.86
CA THR A 122 -1.30 -15.14 13.18
C THR A 122 -1.68 -16.50 13.77
N GLN A 123 -2.32 -17.37 12.99
CA GLN A 123 -2.66 -18.72 13.44
C GLN A 123 -1.42 -19.54 13.80
N VAL A 124 -0.39 -19.52 12.95
CA VAL A 124 0.89 -20.21 13.19
C VAL A 124 1.53 -19.72 14.49
N ILE A 125 1.59 -18.41 14.72
CA ILE A 125 2.18 -17.83 15.93
C ILE A 125 1.38 -18.22 17.17
N LEU A 126 0.05 -18.19 17.12
CA LEU A 126 -0.79 -18.56 18.25
C LEU A 126 -0.65 -20.04 18.63
N VAL A 127 -0.58 -20.95 17.66
CA VAL A 127 -0.32 -22.38 17.92
C VAL A 127 1.10 -22.57 18.47
N ALA A 128 2.09 -21.84 17.94
CA ALA A 128 3.45 -21.87 18.47
C ALA A 128 3.54 -21.38 19.92
N LEU A 129 2.74 -20.37 20.30
CA LEU A 129 2.63 -19.89 21.68
C LEU A 129 2.05 -20.98 22.58
N GLN A 130 0.96 -21.62 22.16
CA GLN A 130 0.30 -22.69 22.92
C GLN A 130 1.20 -23.91 23.13
N ASN A 131 2.01 -24.26 22.14
CA ASN A 131 2.94 -25.39 22.20
C ASN A 131 4.25 -25.04 22.93
N GLY A 132 4.39 -23.82 23.44
CA GLY A 132 5.57 -23.39 24.20
C GLY A 132 6.82 -23.16 23.35
N HIS A 133 6.71 -23.10 22.03
CA HIS A 133 7.83 -22.78 21.13
C HIS A 133 8.35 -21.34 21.29
N LEU A 134 7.62 -20.51 22.04
CA LEU A 134 7.83 -19.08 22.18
C LEU A 134 8.24 -18.63 23.59
N HIS A 135 8.58 -19.57 24.47
CA HIS A 135 9.07 -19.25 25.82
C HIS A 135 10.47 -18.59 25.83
N SER A 136 11.21 -18.65 24.72
CA SER A 136 12.57 -18.10 24.60
C SER A 136 12.63 -16.76 23.87
N LEU A 137 11.48 -16.10 23.62
CA LEU A 137 11.49 -14.81 22.97
C LEU A 137 12.07 -13.72 23.88
N PRO A 138 12.72 -12.68 23.29
CA PRO A 138 13.20 -11.55 24.07
C PRO A 138 12.04 -10.91 24.86
N PRO A 139 12.19 -10.70 26.17
CA PRO A 139 11.13 -10.09 26.98
C PRO A 139 10.86 -8.63 26.57
N ASP A 140 11.88 -7.92 26.07
CA ASP A 140 11.82 -6.47 25.87
C ASP A 140 12.26 -6.08 24.44
N GLY A 141 11.29 -5.97 23.53
CA GLY A 141 11.46 -5.25 22.26
C GLY A 141 11.44 -6.10 20.97
N PRO A 142 11.40 -5.42 19.80
CA PRO A 142 11.29 -6.08 18.50
C PRO A 142 12.46 -7.03 18.21
N MET A 143 12.20 -8.09 17.46
CA MET A 143 13.22 -9.08 17.16
C MET A 143 14.19 -8.57 16.09
N THR A 144 15.47 -8.89 16.26
CA THR A 144 16.46 -8.72 15.20
C THR A 144 16.22 -9.73 14.07
N MET A 145 16.65 -9.42 12.84
CA MET A 145 16.51 -10.34 11.69
C MET A 145 17.10 -11.75 11.92
N PRO A 146 18.27 -11.91 12.57
CA PRO A 146 18.77 -13.24 12.93
C PRO A 146 17.84 -14.00 13.89
N GLN A 147 17.23 -13.30 14.85
CA GLN A 147 16.26 -13.90 15.78
C GLN A 147 14.99 -14.33 15.04
N LEU A 148 14.44 -13.50 14.13
CA LEU A 148 13.30 -13.86 13.29
C LEU A 148 13.57 -15.07 12.40
N THR A 149 14.78 -15.16 11.84
CA THR A 149 15.17 -16.31 11.00
C THR A 149 15.29 -17.60 11.82
N THR A 150 15.84 -17.50 13.03
CA THR A 150 15.94 -18.63 13.97
C THR A 150 14.55 -19.08 14.41
N PHE A 151 13.68 -18.12 14.74
CA PHE A 151 12.29 -18.37 15.09
C PHE A 151 11.54 -19.05 13.95
N TYR A 152 11.66 -18.53 12.73
CA TYR A 152 11.06 -19.13 11.54
C TYR A 152 11.53 -20.59 11.35
N SER A 153 12.81 -20.86 11.57
CA SER A 153 13.37 -22.22 11.48
C SER A 153 12.76 -23.16 12.53
N ALA A 154 12.50 -22.67 13.74
CA ALA A 154 11.83 -23.44 14.79
C ALA A 154 10.37 -23.73 14.43
N LEU A 155 9.63 -22.75 13.93
CA LEU A 155 8.26 -22.96 13.44
C LEU A 155 8.22 -23.97 12.29
N TYR A 156 9.18 -23.92 11.39
CA TYR A 156 9.25 -24.79 10.23
C TYR A 156 9.62 -26.24 10.56
N ALA A 157 10.22 -26.49 11.74
CA ALA A 157 10.54 -27.83 12.22
C ALA A 157 9.30 -28.62 12.67
N ASP A 158 8.23 -27.94 13.07
CA ASP A 158 6.94 -28.56 13.43
C ASP A 158 6.09 -28.84 12.19
N ASN A 159 5.55 -30.06 12.08
CA ASN A 159 4.81 -30.50 10.89
C ASN A 159 3.50 -29.73 10.65
N GLU A 160 2.80 -29.29 11.70
CA GLU A 160 1.54 -28.56 11.60
C GLU A 160 1.78 -27.08 11.30
N LEU A 161 2.70 -26.46 12.03
CA LEU A 161 3.09 -25.06 11.82
C LEU A 161 3.67 -24.84 10.42
N ARG A 162 4.48 -25.79 9.94
CA ARG A 162 5.04 -25.76 8.59
C ARG A 162 3.95 -25.74 7.50
N LYS A 163 2.81 -26.41 7.68
CA LYS A 163 1.71 -26.35 6.70
C LYS A 163 1.14 -24.93 6.58
N GLY A 164 0.91 -24.25 7.70
CA GLY A 164 0.45 -22.85 7.72
C GLY A 164 1.46 -21.90 7.08
N ILE A 165 2.75 -22.10 7.35
CA ILE A 165 3.84 -21.33 6.72
C ILE A 165 3.88 -21.54 5.19
N HIS A 166 3.73 -22.78 4.72
CA HIS A 166 3.67 -23.06 3.28
C HIS A 166 2.49 -22.39 2.59
N GLN A 167 1.33 -22.36 3.24
CA GLN A 167 0.17 -21.64 2.72
C GLN A 167 0.45 -20.13 2.62
N ALA A 168 1.12 -19.54 3.62
CA ALA A 168 1.53 -18.13 3.56
C ALA A 168 2.55 -17.88 2.44
N LEU A 169 3.53 -18.77 2.24
CA LEU A 169 4.53 -18.70 1.16
C LEU A 169 3.92 -18.82 -0.25
N ALA A 170 2.75 -19.44 -0.37
CA ALA A 170 2.01 -19.47 -1.64
C ALA A 170 1.47 -18.08 -2.02
N LEU A 171 1.18 -17.23 -1.01
CA LEU A 171 0.61 -15.90 -1.18
C LEU A 171 1.68 -14.81 -1.27
N VAL A 172 2.72 -14.88 -0.45
CA VAL A 172 3.70 -13.80 -0.27
C VAL A 172 5.14 -14.31 -0.31
N SER A 173 6.10 -13.39 -0.49
CA SER A 173 7.52 -13.75 -0.51
C SER A 173 8.06 -14.01 0.91
N TYR A 174 9.17 -14.74 1.03
CA TYR A 174 9.79 -15.02 2.33
C TYR A 174 10.10 -13.74 3.14
N PRO A 175 10.67 -12.66 2.55
CA PRO A 175 10.83 -11.39 3.27
C PRO A 175 9.51 -10.81 3.80
N ASP A 176 8.40 -10.93 3.06
CA ASP A 176 7.09 -10.49 3.53
C ASP A 176 6.62 -11.32 4.73
N ILE A 177 6.89 -12.63 4.75
CA ILE A 177 6.55 -13.47 5.90
C ILE A 177 7.30 -13.03 7.15
N LEU A 178 8.61 -12.79 7.04
CA LEU A 178 9.42 -12.34 8.18
C LEU A 178 8.87 -11.03 8.74
N ARG A 179 8.55 -10.07 7.86
CA ARG A 179 7.94 -8.80 8.26
C ARG A 179 6.58 -9.00 8.93
N LEU A 180 5.68 -9.77 8.32
CA LEU A 180 4.35 -10.05 8.89
C LEU A 180 4.45 -10.78 10.23
N THR A 181 5.45 -11.65 10.39
CA THR A 181 5.73 -12.36 11.64
C THR A 181 6.13 -11.39 12.74
N ASP A 182 7.07 -10.49 12.46
CA ASP A 182 7.53 -9.46 13.40
C ASP A 182 6.39 -8.51 13.80
N GLU A 183 5.60 -8.02 12.83
CA GLU A 183 4.42 -7.19 13.09
C GLU A 183 3.39 -7.90 13.97
N THR A 184 3.17 -9.20 13.72
CA THR A 184 2.18 -10.00 14.45
C THR A 184 2.65 -10.31 15.87
N LEU A 185 3.91 -10.70 16.04
CA LEU A 185 4.51 -10.90 17.36
C LEU A 185 4.48 -9.61 18.16
N SER A 186 4.83 -8.48 17.55
CA SER A 186 4.78 -7.18 18.22
C SER A 186 3.38 -6.84 18.71
N ARG A 187 2.35 -7.12 17.89
CA ARG A 187 0.95 -6.91 18.27
C ARG A 187 0.49 -7.86 19.38
N ILE A 188 0.95 -9.10 19.42
CA ILE A 188 0.50 -10.10 20.40
C ILE A 188 1.23 -9.94 21.74
N LEU A 189 2.53 -9.69 21.71
CA LEU A 189 3.40 -9.68 22.88
C LEU A 189 3.53 -8.29 23.51
N TYR A 190 3.49 -7.23 22.69
CA TYR A 190 3.69 -5.85 23.14
C TYR A 190 2.45 -4.98 22.96
N ALA A 191 1.25 -5.57 22.82
CA ALA A 191 0.01 -4.81 22.91
C ALA A 191 -0.01 -4.04 24.24
N GLU A 192 0.02 -2.71 24.14
CA GLU A 192 -0.31 -1.82 25.26
C GLU A 192 -1.58 -2.33 25.97
N PRO A 193 -1.67 -2.22 27.30
CA PRO A 193 -2.88 -2.60 28.02
C PRO A 193 -4.06 -1.86 27.38
N ARG A 194 -5.09 -2.62 27.00
CA ARG A 194 -6.39 -2.03 26.65
C ARG A 194 -6.73 -1.04 27.75
N PRO A 195 -7.15 0.21 27.43
CA PRO A 195 -7.73 1.07 28.44
C PRO A 195 -9.03 0.39 28.88
N HIS A 196 -8.94 -0.43 29.92
CA HIS A 196 -10.07 -0.90 30.68
C HIS A 196 -10.64 0.30 31.44
N ASP A 197 -11.95 0.46 31.32
CA ASP A 197 -12.84 0.82 32.41
C ASP A 197 -12.47 2.09 33.20
N GLY A 198 -13.01 3.22 32.73
CA GLY A 198 -13.31 4.40 33.54
C GLY A 198 -14.81 4.68 33.49
#